data_AF-A0A1I7Y5Q1-F1
#
_entry.id   AF-A0A1I7Y5Q1-F1
#
_cell.length_a   1.000
_cell.length_b   1.000
_cell.length_c   1.000
_cell.angle_alpha   90.00
_cell.angle_beta   90.00
_cell.angle_gamma   90.00
#
_symmetry.space_group_name_H-M   'P 1'
#
loop_
_entity.id
_entity.type
_entity.pdbx_description
1 polymer ?
#
loop_
_entity_poly.entity_id
_entity_poly.type
_entity_poly.pdbx_seq_one_letter_code
_entity_poly.pdbx_strand_id
1 'polypeptide(L)'
;MDAVPLKFVDSVVELFGKETLDELAREVRHLLWKPVVDFHHRNRVYYKVRYREVEGGIKHVFATLEDVHLGRPVSMRTIREKGRFARIVGVDDLTANIRLSYFDGVEPLGEAETTKLLETVAPLIDSVSGYFYSYCTRVLLTSLFRRAYFQKINVKYCGQIAYDFLEDQINNSPFLTKLEMVGSNWPKSFLGLITNFCLTGRPGKLVSVLFSYESGTLIDSNFIQNLLDLWRTKGNLHFRIHSVGDTVSEEGFRALMNQGQVVKRSEYIQHSFFTHRTEKSVAVLSTSTCLMECLTCECDRFEKCLLKEEFPNYHDF
;
A
#
# COMPACT_ATOMS: atom_id res chain seq x y z
N MET A 1 21.87 -7.02 25.61
CA MET A 1 20.66 -7.69 25.07
C MET A 1 20.61 -9.17 25.47
N ASP A 2 21.52 -9.63 26.33
CA ASP A 2 21.76 -11.06 26.59
C ASP A 2 20.77 -11.73 27.56
N ALA A 3 19.87 -10.95 28.16
CA ALA A 3 18.88 -11.42 29.13
C ALA A 3 17.45 -11.53 28.56
N VAL A 4 17.25 -11.30 27.26
CA VAL A 4 15.93 -11.33 26.65
C VAL A 4 15.49 -12.78 26.43
N PRO A 5 14.30 -13.20 26.89
CA PRO A 5 13.82 -14.56 26.68
C PRO A 5 13.75 -14.92 25.19
N LEU A 6 14.19 -16.13 24.81
CA LEU A 6 14.16 -16.59 23.42
C LEU A 6 12.76 -16.48 22.79
N LYS A 7 11.71 -16.70 23.58
CA LYS A 7 10.31 -16.53 23.18
C LYS A 7 10.00 -15.11 22.70
N PHE A 8 10.57 -14.10 23.37
CA PHE A 8 10.39 -12.71 22.95
C PHE A 8 11.07 -12.46 21.60
N VAL A 9 12.31 -12.92 21.43
CA VAL A 9 13.05 -12.79 20.16
C VAL A 9 12.27 -13.48 19.03
N ASP A 10 11.78 -14.69 19.28
CA ASP A 10 10.96 -15.45 18.34
C ASP A 10 9.67 -14.72 17.94
N SER A 11 8.93 -14.15 18.90
CA SER A 11 7.73 -13.35 18.61
C SER A 11 8.04 -12.05 17.85
N VAL A 12 9.18 -11.40 18.12
CA VAL A 12 9.60 -10.20 17.37
C VAL A 12 9.96 -10.57 15.93
N VAL A 13 10.74 -11.63 15.73
CA VAL A 13 11.12 -12.11 14.39
C VAL A 13 9.89 -12.59 13.60
N GLU A 14 8.87 -13.08 14.28
CA GLU A 14 7.60 -13.48 13.68
C GLU A 14 6.88 -12.33 12.95
N LEU A 15 7.06 -11.09 13.43
CA LEU A 15 6.43 -9.88 12.90
C LEU A 15 7.16 -9.26 11.70
N PHE A 16 8.41 -9.65 11.42
CA PHE A 16 9.14 -9.05 10.31
C PHE A 16 8.57 -9.49 8.96
N GLY A 17 8.48 -8.55 8.01
CA GLY A 17 8.17 -8.87 6.62
C GLY A 17 9.31 -9.65 5.95
N LYS A 18 9.10 -10.07 4.70
CA LYS A 18 10.11 -10.80 3.92
C LYS A 18 11.44 -10.08 3.80
N GLU A 19 11.43 -8.85 3.28
CA GLU A 19 12.64 -8.08 3.00
C GLU A 19 13.47 -7.85 4.27
N THR A 20 12.81 -7.47 5.38
CA THR A 20 13.46 -7.28 6.67
C THR A 20 14.07 -8.58 7.20
N LEU A 21 13.37 -9.71 7.05
CA LEU A 21 13.90 -11.00 7.50
C LEU A 21 15.10 -11.44 6.66
N ASP A 22 15.07 -11.22 5.35
CA ASP A 22 16.17 -11.53 4.42
C ASP A 22 17.41 -10.67 4.74
N GLU A 23 17.21 -9.39 5.08
CA GLU A 23 18.29 -8.51 5.53
C GLU A 23 18.87 -8.94 6.89
N LEU A 24 18.02 -9.18 7.89
CA LEU A 24 18.47 -9.64 9.19
C LEU A 24 19.20 -10.99 9.12
N ALA A 25 18.77 -11.91 8.27
CA ALA A 25 19.46 -13.19 8.08
C ALA A 25 20.91 -12.99 7.59
N ARG A 26 21.16 -11.95 6.79
CA ARG A 26 22.50 -11.60 6.30
C ARG A 26 23.32 -10.81 7.31
N GLU A 27 22.73 -9.88 8.04
CA GLU A 27 23.47 -8.92 8.88
C GLU A 27 23.61 -9.35 10.35
N VAL A 28 22.64 -10.09 10.90
CA VAL A 28 22.68 -10.45 12.32
C VAL A 28 23.83 -11.44 12.58
N ARG A 29 24.69 -11.10 13.54
CA ARG A 29 25.78 -11.95 14.04
C ARG A 29 25.62 -12.33 15.51
N HIS A 30 24.63 -11.75 16.20
CA HIS A 30 24.40 -11.96 17.62
C HIS A 30 24.01 -13.42 17.91
N LEU A 31 24.71 -14.07 18.85
CA LEU A 31 24.59 -15.52 19.13
C LEU A 31 23.16 -15.97 19.48
N LEU A 32 22.40 -15.15 20.23
CA LEU A 32 21.00 -15.47 20.56
C LEU A 32 20.01 -15.22 19.40
N TRP A 33 20.20 -14.18 18.59
CA TRP A 33 19.24 -13.79 17.56
C TRP A 33 19.44 -14.57 16.27
N LYS A 34 20.69 -14.84 15.89
CA LYS A 34 21.03 -15.47 14.62
C LYS A 34 20.32 -16.83 14.43
N PRO A 35 20.29 -17.75 15.42
CA PRO A 35 19.56 -19.01 15.26
C PRO A 35 18.06 -18.83 15.03
N VAL A 36 17.43 -17.86 15.71
CA VAL A 36 16.00 -17.58 15.57
C VAL A 36 15.69 -16.97 14.20
N VAL A 37 16.48 -15.98 13.79
CA VAL A 37 16.36 -15.34 12.46
C VAL A 37 16.54 -16.38 11.36
N ASP A 38 17.59 -17.21 11.44
CA ASP A 38 17.84 -18.27 10.46
C ASP A 38 16.76 -19.35 10.45
N PHE A 39 16.17 -19.61 11.61
CA PHE A 39 15.06 -20.55 11.72
C PHE A 39 13.81 -20.00 11.03
N HIS A 40 13.43 -18.75 11.27
CA HIS A 40 12.31 -18.13 10.56
C HIS A 40 12.60 -18.00 9.06
N HIS A 41 13.77 -17.48 8.67
CA HIS A 41 14.14 -17.26 7.27
C HIS A 41 14.08 -18.56 6.44
N ARG A 42 14.57 -19.68 6.97
CA ARG A 42 14.57 -20.96 6.24
C ARG A 42 13.21 -21.65 6.19
N ASN A 43 12.33 -21.42 7.17
CA ASN A 43 11.06 -22.13 7.27
C ASN A 43 9.87 -21.33 6.73
N ARG A 44 10.00 -20.01 6.62
CA ARG A 44 8.93 -19.12 6.16
C ARG A 44 8.61 -19.35 4.69
N VAL A 45 7.33 -19.52 4.41
CA VAL A 45 6.83 -19.71 3.04
C VAL A 45 5.75 -18.69 2.79
N TYR A 46 5.87 -18.03 1.65
CA TYR A 46 5.02 -16.92 1.29
C TYR A 46 4.11 -17.30 0.12
N TYR A 47 2.84 -16.96 0.25
CA TYR A 47 1.78 -17.31 -0.67
C TYR A 47 0.99 -16.08 -1.10
N LYS A 48 0.30 -16.24 -2.23
CA LYS A 48 -0.76 -15.35 -2.70
C LYS A 48 -2.05 -16.15 -2.81
N VAL A 49 -3.17 -15.50 -2.53
CA VAL A 49 -4.50 -16.04 -2.79
C VAL A 49 -5.12 -15.25 -3.91
N ARG A 50 -5.48 -15.94 -4.99
CA ARG A 50 -6.07 -15.32 -6.17
C ARG A 50 -7.50 -15.79 -6.31
N TYR A 51 -8.40 -14.85 -6.53
CA TYR A 51 -9.83 -15.07 -6.69
C TYR A 51 -10.27 -14.68 -8.09
N ARG A 52 -11.30 -15.35 -8.57
CA ARG A 52 -11.98 -14.99 -9.81
C ARG A 52 -13.45 -15.33 -9.66
N GLU A 53 -14.29 -14.31 -9.73
CA GLU A 53 -15.73 -14.49 -9.84
C GLU A 53 -16.08 -15.02 -11.23
N VAL A 54 -16.94 -16.03 -11.27
CA VAL A 54 -17.43 -16.68 -12.49
C VAL A 54 -18.92 -16.94 -12.35
N GLU A 55 -19.58 -17.25 -13.46
CA GLU A 55 -20.95 -17.78 -13.39
C GLU A 55 -20.96 -19.06 -12.53
N GLY A 56 -21.73 -19.04 -11.44
CA GLY A 56 -21.82 -20.16 -10.49
C GLY A 56 -20.94 -20.07 -9.25
N GLY A 57 -20.13 -19.01 -9.06
CA GLY A 57 -19.45 -18.75 -7.79
C GLY A 57 -18.07 -18.11 -7.92
N ILE A 58 -17.20 -18.37 -6.94
CA ILE A 58 -15.88 -17.76 -6.84
C ILE A 58 -14.82 -18.86 -6.88
N LYS A 59 -14.01 -18.86 -7.94
CA LYS A 59 -12.82 -19.71 -8.00
C LYS A 59 -11.71 -19.10 -7.17
N HIS A 60 -10.89 -19.94 -6.56
CA HIS A 60 -9.72 -19.50 -5.80
C HIS A 60 -8.53 -20.44 -6.04
N VAL A 61 -7.33 -19.87 -6.03
CA VAL A 61 -6.08 -20.64 -6.06
C VAL A 61 -5.09 -20.03 -5.09
N PHE A 62 -4.29 -20.90 -4.45
CA PHE A 62 -3.11 -20.48 -3.73
C PHE A 62 -1.87 -20.70 -4.59
N ALA A 63 -0.97 -19.74 -4.61
CA ALA A 63 0.30 -19.83 -5.32
C ALA A 63 1.44 -19.39 -4.42
N THR A 64 2.63 -19.97 -4.58
CA THR A 64 3.85 -19.43 -3.97
C THR A 64 4.32 -18.19 -4.73
N LEU A 65 5.17 -17.35 -4.12
CA LEU A 65 5.72 -16.19 -4.83
C LEU A 65 6.67 -16.55 -5.97
N GLU A 66 7.33 -17.70 -5.92
CA GLU A 66 8.34 -18.09 -6.93
C GLU A 66 7.67 -18.50 -8.26
N ASP A 67 6.39 -18.83 -8.21
CA ASP A 67 5.64 -19.51 -9.25
C ASP A 67 4.62 -18.61 -9.97
N VAL A 68 4.92 -17.31 -10.09
CA VAL A 68 3.94 -16.29 -10.54
C VAL A 68 3.30 -16.59 -11.89
N HIS A 69 4.03 -17.25 -12.80
CA HIS A 69 3.62 -17.45 -14.20
C HIS A 69 3.19 -18.88 -14.57
N LEU A 70 3.55 -19.90 -13.78
CA LEU A 70 3.31 -21.32 -14.08
C LEU A 70 2.86 -22.15 -12.87
N GLY A 71 2.60 -21.48 -11.75
CA GLY A 71 2.46 -22.13 -10.46
C GLY A 71 1.41 -23.21 -10.41
N ARG A 72 1.87 -24.41 -10.04
CA ARG A 72 0.99 -25.48 -9.61
C ARG A 72 0.22 -24.98 -8.39
N PRO A 73 -1.13 -24.99 -8.42
CA PRO A 73 -1.94 -24.56 -7.29
C PRO A 73 -1.52 -25.30 -6.01
N VAL A 74 -1.34 -24.55 -4.93
CA VAL A 74 -1.04 -25.08 -3.60
C VAL A 74 -2.35 -25.40 -2.89
N SER A 75 -2.42 -26.56 -2.25
CA SER A 75 -3.60 -26.90 -1.45
C SER A 75 -3.63 -26.14 -0.13
N MET A 76 -4.81 -25.83 0.39
CA MET A 76 -4.96 -25.23 1.73
C MET A 76 -4.34 -26.12 2.83
N ARG A 77 -4.32 -27.45 2.63
CA ARG A 77 -3.65 -28.40 3.54
C ARG A 77 -2.16 -28.09 3.64
N THR A 78 -1.48 -27.88 2.51
CA THR A 78 -0.05 -27.55 2.47
C THR A 78 0.26 -26.24 3.20
N ILE A 79 -0.61 -25.24 3.07
CA ILE A 79 -0.47 -23.96 3.81
C ILE A 79 -0.61 -24.20 5.31
N ARG A 80 -1.61 -24.98 5.74
CA ARG A 80 -1.80 -25.33 7.15
C ARG A 80 -0.64 -26.14 7.73
N GLU A 81 -0.04 -27.04 6.95
CA GLU A 81 1.13 -27.82 7.36
C GLU A 81 2.36 -26.94 7.62
N LYS A 82 2.46 -25.75 7.00
CA LYS A 82 3.50 -24.75 7.34
C LYS A 82 3.19 -23.97 8.63
N GLY A 83 1.96 -24.05 9.14
CA GLY A 83 1.55 -23.44 10.41
C GLY A 83 1.92 -21.96 10.48
N ARG A 84 2.58 -21.57 11.58
CA ARG A 84 3.01 -20.19 11.84
C ARG A 84 4.08 -19.65 10.88
N PHE A 85 4.62 -20.46 9.97
CA PHE A 85 5.57 -20.01 8.96
C PHE A 85 4.90 -19.66 7.62
N ALA A 86 3.63 -20.00 7.45
CA ALA A 86 2.87 -19.54 6.30
C ALA A 86 2.60 -18.03 6.41
N ARG A 87 2.82 -17.31 5.31
CA ARG A 87 2.48 -15.89 5.17
C ARG A 87 1.71 -15.68 3.88
N ILE A 88 0.56 -15.03 3.95
CA ILE A 88 -0.18 -14.57 2.79
C ILE A 88 0.22 -13.13 2.55
N VAL A 89 0.97 -12.89 1.49
CA VAL A 89 1.44 -11.53 1.16
C VAL A 89 0.53 -10.84 0.15
N GLY A 90 -0.38 -11.57 -0.49
CA GLY A 90 -1.21 -11.04 -1.57
C GLY A 90 -2.59 -11.66 -1.57
N VAL A 91 -3.60 -10.82 -1.67
CA VAL A 91 -4.97 -11.22 -1.96
C VAL A 91 -5.39 -10.49 -3.24
N ASP A 92 -5.47 -11.24 -4.33
CA ASP A 92 -5.73 -10.72 -5.67
C ASP A 92 -7.13 -11.12 -6.13
N ASP A 93 -7.96 -10.17 -6.51
CA ASP A 93 -9.17 -10.38 -7.30
C ASP A 93 -8.84 -10.16 -8.78
N LEU A 94 -8.90 -11.23 -9.54
CA LEU A 94 -8.55 -11.24 -10.95
C LEU A 94 -9.80 -11.44 -11.83
N THR A 95 -10.97 -11.07 -11.31
CA THR A 95 -12.26 -11.18 -12.04
C THR A 95 -12.23 -10.44 -13.38
N ALA A 96 -11.62 -9.25 -13.42
CA ALA A 96 -11.49 -8.48 -14.66
C ALA A 96 -10.47 -9.07 -15.67
N ASN A 97 -9.65 -10.04 -15.27
CA ASN A 97 -8.62 -10.61 -16.13
C ASN A 97 -9.15 -11.83 -16.89
N ILE A 98 -9.43 -11.64 -18.17
CA ILE A 98 -10.18 -12.60 -19.00
C ILE A 98 -9.38 -13.90 -19.25
N ARG A 99 -8.04 -13.89 -19.24
CA ARG A 99 -7.20 -14.98 -19.77
C ARG A 99 -6.20 -15.54 -18.75
N LEU A 100 -6.70 -16.25 -17.74
CA LEU A 100 -5.87 -16.89 -16.72
C LEU A 100 -6.12 -18.40 -16.69
N SER A 101 -5.26 -19.16 -17.37
CA SER A 101 -5.37 -20.63 -17.53
C SER A 101 -5.19 -21.42 -16.23
N TYR A 102 -4.61 -20.84 -15.18
CA TYR A 102 -4.46 -21.55 -13.90
C TYR A 102 -5.76 -21.66 -13.10
N PHE A 103 -6.86 -21.05 -13.56
CA PHE A 103 -8.21 -21.32 -13.04
C PHE A 103 -8.93 -22.45 -13.78
N ASP A 104 -8.30 -23.04 -14.82
CA ASP A 104 -8.86 -24.16 -15.56
C ASP A 104 -8.89 -25.40 -14.65
N GLY A 105 -10.05 -26.06 -14.57
CA GLY A 105 -10.27 -27.19 -13.67
C GLY A 105 -10.42 -26.84 -12.17
N VAL A 106 -10.38 -25.56 -11.80
CA VAL A 106 -10.72 -25.12 -10.44
C VAL A 106 -12.24 -24.97 -10.33
N GLU A 107 -12.85 -25.72 -9.41
CA GLU A 107 -14.28 -25.63 -9.13
C GLU A 107 -14.61 -24.31 -8.41
N PRO A 108 -15.70 -23.61 -8.81
CA PRO A 108 -16.16 -22.43 -8.10
C PRO A 108 -16.73 -22.81 -6.73
N LEU A 109 -16.46 -21.97 -5.72
CA LEU A 109 -17.09 -22.06 -4.40
C LEU A 109 -18.26 -21.08 -4.30
N GLY A 110 -19.26 -21.41 -3.48
CA GLY A 110 -20.27 -20.44 -3.07
C GLY A 110 -19.68 -19.31 -2.21
N GLU A 111 -20.46 -18.25 -2.00
CA GLU A 111 -20.03 -17.11 -1.18
C GLU A 111 -19.74 -17.52 0.27
N ALA A 112 -20.53 -18.44 0.83
CA ALA A 112 -20.37 -18.91 2.20
C ALA A 112 -19.06 -19.69 2.40
N GLU A 113 -18.76 -20.61 1.48
CA GLU A 113 -17.51 -21.38 1.47
C GLU A 113 -16.30 -20.46 1.24
N THR A 114 -16.44 -19.47 0.36
CA THR A 114 -15.39 -18.47 0.10
C THR A 114 -15.13 -17.60 1.33
N THR A 115 -16.20 -17.15 2.00
CA THR A 115 -16.10 -16.37 3.26
C THR A 115 -15.38 -17.18 4.33
N LYS A 116 -15.75 -18.44 4.53
CA LYS A 116 -15.10 -19.34 5.49
C LYS A 116 -13.62 -19.57 5.18
N LEU A 117 -13.27 -19.67 3.89
CA LEU A 117 -11.89 -19.77 3.45
C LEU A 117 -11.10 -18.50 3.82
N LEU A 118 -11.63 -17.32 3.51
CA LEU A 118 -11.00 -16.04 3.82
C LEU A 118 -10.84 -15.82 5.32
N GLU A 119 -11.83 -16.18 6.12
CA GLU A 119 -11.74 -16.15 7.58
C GLU A 119 -10.62 -17.03 8.12
N THR A 120 -10.40 -18.20 7.50
CA THR A 120 -9.31 -19.10 7.87
C THR A 120 -7.94 -18.52 7.49
N VAL A 121 -7.88 -17.79 6.37
CA VAL A 121 -6.65 -17.25 5.78
C VAL A 121 -6.27 -15.90 6.41
N ALA A 122 -7.24 -15.13 6.91
CA ALA A 122 -7.02 -13.77 7.41
C ALA A 122 -5.91 -13.67 8.49
N PRO A 123 -5.82 -14.58 9.49
CA PRO A 123 -4.74 -14.55 10.48
C PRO A 123 -3.34 -14.83 9.90
N LEU A 124 -3.26 -15.38 8.68
CA LEU A 124 -2.00 -15.66 7.99
C LEU A 124 -1.56 -14.49 7.10
N ILE A 125 -2.38 -13.45 6.95
CA ILE A 125 -2.04 -12.27 6.14
C ILE A 125 -0.93 -11.48 6.84
N ASP A 126 0.17 -11.32 6.11
CA ASP A 126 1.31 -10.53 6.56
C ASP A 126 0.93 -9.05 6.49
N SER A 127 0.74 -8.38 7.62
CA SER A 127 0.36 -6.97 7.62
C SER A 127 1.49 -6.04 7.19
N VAL A 128 2.75 -6.49 7.26
CA VAL A 128 3.92 -5.67 6.94
C VAL A 128 4.19 -5.66 5.43
N SER A 129 4.00 -6.79 4.76
CA SER A 129 4.23 -6.91 3.30
C SER A 129 2.98 -7.19 2.48
N GLY A 130 1.85 -7.36 3.16
CA GLY A 130 0.56 -7.73 2.58
C GLY A 130 0.03 -6.67 1.65
N TYR A 131 -0.43 -7.12 0.49
CA TYR A 131 -1.18 -6.27 -0.42
C TYR A 131 -2.53 -6.88 -0.76
N PHE A 132 -3.51 -6.00 -0.94
CA PHE A 132 -4.87 -6.35 -1.34
C PHE A 132 -5.17 -5.69 -2.68
N TYR A 133 -5.69 -6.45 -3.62
CA TYR A 133 -6.10 -5.98 -4.93
C TYR A 133 -7.51 -6.48 -5.20
N SER A 134 -8.51 -5.59 -5.25
CA SER A 134 -9.89 -5.97 -5.58
C SER A 134 -10.53 -5.12 -6.65
N TYR A 135 -11.09 -5.80 -7.67
CA TYR A 135 -11.80 -5.18 -8.78
C TYR A 135 -13.29 -4.99 -8.55
N CYS A 136 -13.87 -5.48 -7.44
CA CYS A 136 -15.23 -5.19 -6.91
C CYS A 136 -15.89 -6.43 -6.24
N THR A 137 -15.15 -7.38 -5.66
CA THR A 137 -15.81 -8.50 -4.98
C THR A 137 -16.24 -8.11 -3.54
N ARG A 138 -17.53 -7.81 -3.38
CA ARG A 138 -18.16 -7.52 -2.07
C ARG A 138 -17.85 -8.60 -1.02
N VAL A 139 -17.79 -9.87 -1.44
CA VAL A 139 -17.46 -11.01 -0.57
C VAL A 139 -16.06 -10.88 0.03
N LEU A 140 -15.05 -10.48 -0.76
CA LEU A 140 -13.67 -10.32 -0.28
C LEU A 140 -13.57 -9.21 0.76
N LEU A 141 -14.13 -8.03 0.44
CA LEU A 141 -14.10 -6.88 1.33
C LEU A 141 -14.82 -7.18 2.66
N THR A 142 -16.03 -7.75 2.60
CA THR A 142 -16.80 -8.10 3.79
C THR A 142 -16.06 -9.13 4.65
N SER A 143 -15.44 -10.13 4.02
CA SER A 143 -14.75 -11.21 4.75
C SER A 143 -13.47 -10.75 5.44
N LEU A 144 -12.79 -9.74 4.91
CA LEU A 144 -11.50 -9.26 5.41
C LEU A 144 -11.61 -7.99 6.28
N PHE A 145 -12.74 -7.29 6.21
CA PHE A 145 -13.03 -6.10 7.00
C PHE A 145 -12.81 -6.35 8.50
N ARG A 146 -11.97 -5.51 9.13
CA ARG A 146 -11.57 -5.61 10.56
C ARG A 146 -10.88 -6.92 10.96
N ARG A 147 -10.46 -7.74 9.99
CA ARG A 147 -9.80 -9.04 10.24
C ARG A 147 -8.40 -9.11 9.68
N ALA A 148 -8.11 -8.34 8.64
CA ALA A 148 -6.79 -8.25 8.04
C ALA A 148 -6.44 -6.79 7.75
N TYR A 149 -5.15 -6.48 7.88
CA TYR A 149 -4.62 -5.15 7.59
C TYR A 149 -3.51 -5.27 6.55
N PHE A 150 -3.49 -4.36 5.59
CA PHE A 150 -2.59 -4.43 4.46
C PHE A 150 -1.62 -3.24 4.45
N GLN A 151 -0.44 -3.46 3.88
CA GLN A 151 0.54 -2.43 3.58
C GLN A 151 0.15 -1.64 2.32
N LYS A 152 -0.45 -2.33 1.34
CA LYS A 152 -0.83 -1.77 0.04
C LYS A 152 -2.23 -2.21 -0.33
N ILE A 153 -3.07 -1.28 -0.77
CA ILE A 153 -4.44 -1.58 -1.18
C ILE A 153 -4.67 -0.99 -2.56
N ASN A 154 -5.20 -1.80 -3.47
CA ASN A 154 -5.83 -1.37 -4.71
C ASN A 154 -7.28 -1.82 -4.65
N VAL A 155 -8.21 -0.87 -4.72
CA VAL A 155 -9.64 -1.20 -4.61
C VAL A 155 -10.48 -0.35 -5.55
N LYS A 156 -11.43 -1.02 -6.22
CA LYS A 156 -12.50 -0.38 -6.97
C LYS A 156 -13.68 -0.04 -6.06
N TYR A 157 -14.29 1.14 -6.25
CA TYR A 157 -15.52 1.45 -5.53
C TYR A 157 -16.65 0.48 -5.90
N CYS A 158 -17.20 -0.20 -4.90
CA CYS A 158 -18.32 -1.14 -5.06
C CYS A 158 -19.46 -0.85 -4.08
N GLY A 159 -19.61 0.40 -3.67
CA GLY A 159 -20.56 0.83 -2.65
C GLY A 159 -19.95 0.98 -1.25
N GLN A 160 -20.82 1.11 -0.26
CA GLN A 160 -20.44 1.51 1.11
C GLN A 160 -19.39 0.59 1.74
N ILE A 161 -19.43 -0.72 1.46
CA ILE A 161 -18.46 -1.67 2.02
C ILE A 161 -17.01 -1.37 1.60
N ALA A 162 -16.77 -0.87 0.38
CA ALA A 162 -15.43 -0.49 -0.05
C ALA A 162 -14.95 0.76 0.68
N TYR A 163 -15.86 1.71 0.93
CA TYR A 163 -15.59 2.90 1.72
C TYR A 163 -15.25 2.55 3.17
N ASP A 164 -16.11 1.77 3.83
CA ASP A 164 -15.93 1.34 5.22
C ASP A 164 -14.64 0.54 5.38
N PHE A 165 -14.36 -0.36 4.44
CA PHE A 165 -13.12 -1.13 4.43
C PHE A 165 -11.90 -0.21 4.38
N LEU A 166 -11.85 0.74 3.45
CA LEU A 166 -10.73 1.68 3.38
C LEU A 166 -10.61 2.55 4.62
N GLU A 167 -11.72 3.00 5.17
CA GLU A 167 -11.74 3.80 6.40
C GLU A 167 -11.12 3.02 7.57
N ASP A 168 -11.51 1.77 7.75
CA ASP A 168 -10.91 0.88 8.75
C ASP A 168 -9.41 0.66 8.50
N GLN A 169 -9.01 0.44 7.25
CA GLN A 169 -7.58 0.24 6.92
C GLN A 169 -6.75 1.49 7.22
N ILE A 170 -7.24 2.69 6.87
CA ILE A 170 -6.52 3.94 7.12
C ILE A 170 -6.41 4.22 8.63
N ASN A 171 -7.46 3.93 9.39
CA ASN A 171 -7.49 4.21 10.81
C ASN A 171 -6.71 3.17 11.64
N ASN A 172 -6.67 1.92 11.20
CA ASN A 172 -6.20 0.80 12.01
C ASN A 172 -4.97 0.06 11.46
N SER A 173 -4.57 0.25 10.19
CA SER A 173 -3.35 -0.37 9.64
C SER A 173 -2.12 0.52 9.86
N PRO A 174 -1.19 0.16 10.78
CA PRO A 174 0.02 0.95 11.00
C PRO A 174 0.98 0.89 9.81
N PHE A 175 0.88 -0.16 8.99
CA PHE A 175 1.78 -0.43 7.86
C PHE A 175 1.24 0.06 6.51
N LEU A 176 0.01 0.56 6.45
CA LEU A 176 -0.54 1.08 5.20
C LEU A 176 0.32 2.25 4.70
N THR A 177 0.86 2.07 3.49
CA THR A 177 1.75 3.03 2.82
C THR A 177 1.31 3.32 1.39
N LYS A 178 0.48 2.48 0.78
CA LYS A 178 0.00 2.74 -0.58
C LYS A 178 -1.49 2.46 -0.74
N LEU A 179 -2.20 3.42 -1.31
CA LEU A 179 -3.57 3.31 -1.76
C LEU A 179 -3.63 3.54 -3.27
N GLU A 180 -4.28 2.64 -3.98
CA GLU A 180 -4.60 2.79 -5.40
C GLU A 180 -6.11 2.68 -5.57
N MET A 181 -6.66 3.71 -6.18
CA MET A 181 -8.09 3.92 -6.29
C MET A 181 -8.51 3.72 -7.72
N VAL A 182 -9.39 2.75 -7.92
CA VAL A 182 -9.95 2.40 -9.22
C VAL A 182 -11.45 2.64 -9.22
N GLY A 183 -12.03 2.83 -10.40
CA GLY A 183 -13.45 3.07 -10.55
C GLY A 183 -13.84 4.54 -10.47
N SER A 184 -15.03 4.78 -10.99
CA SER A 184 -15.79 6.01 -10.82
C SER A 184 -16.73 5.92 -9.60
N ASN A 185 -17.43 7.01 -9.32
CA ASN A 185 -18.52 7.07 -8.32
C ASN A 185 -18.11 6.96 -6.84
N TRP A 186 -16.83 7.14 -6.50
CA TRP A 186 -16.45 7.36 -5.10
C TRP A 186 -17.24 8.57 -4.53
N PRO A 187 -17.78 8.47 -3.31
CA PRO A 187 -18.54 9.57 -2.71
C PRO A 187 -17.62 10.77 -2.43
N LYS A 188 -18.14 12.00 -2.42
CA LYS A 188 -17.31 13.20 -2.14
C LYS A 188 -16.61 13.16 -0.78
N SER A 189 -17.21 12.50 0.22
CA SER A 189 -16.60 12.28 1.54
C SER A 189 -15.27 11.53 1.48
N PHE A 190 -15.03 10.79 0.39
CA PHE A 190 -13.80 10.05 0.15
C PHE A 190 -12.54 10.94 0.15
N LEU A 191 -12.64 12.20 -0.29
CA LEU A 191 -11.51 13.13 -0.25
C LEU A 191 -11.07 13.44 1.20
N GLY A 192 -12.02 13.47 2.14
CA GLY A 192 -11.70 13.56 3.57
C GLY A 192 -10.91 12.36 4.06
N LEU A 193 -11.26 11.16 3.57
CA LEU A 193 -10.56 9.93 3.90
C LEU A 193 -9.12 9.89 3.34
N ILE A 194 -8.93 10.33 2.09
CA ILE A 194 -7.60 10.48 1.50
C ILE A 194 -6.76 11.52 2.24
N THR A 195 -7.37 12.63 2.65
CA THR A 195 -6.71 13.64 3.47
C THR A 195 -6.20 13.00 4.76
N ASN A 196 -7.05 12.27 5.48
CA ASN A 196 -6.65 11.56 6.70
C ASN A 196 -5.49 10.60 6.47
N PHE A 197 -5.52 9.84 5.37
CA PHE A 197 -4.42 8.95 5.01
C PHE A 197 -3.10 9.70 4.76
N CYS A 198 -3.11 10.78 3.98
CA CYS A 198 -1.93 11.61 3.72
C CYS A 198 -1.35 12.19 5.02
N LEU A 199 -2.21 12.55 5.97
CA LEU A 199 -1.81 13.03 7.30
C LEU A 199 -1.13 11.97 8.18
N THR A 200 -1.22 10.68 7.82
CA THR A 200 -0.46 9.62 8.51
C THR A 200 1.00 9.54 8.04
N GLY A 201 1.32 10.17 6.90
CA GLY A 201 2.66 10.27 6.35
C GLY A 201 3.57 11.14 7.22
N ARG A 202 4.77 10.65 7.49
CA ARG A 202 5.78 11.30 8.36
C ARG A 202 7.18 10.80 7.98
N PRO A 203 8.27 11.44 8.43
CA PRO A 203 9.61 10.88 8.29
C PRO A 203 9.70 9.39 8.70
N GLY A 204 10.25 8.57 7.83
CA GLY A 204 10.34 7.10 7.91
C GLY A 204 9.12 6.36 7.34
N LYS A 205 8.05 7.08 7.00
CA LYS A 205 6.80 6.52 6.45
C LYS A 205 6.23 7.44 5.37
N LEU A 206 6.73 7.27 4.14
CA LEU A 206 6.09 7.82 2.94
C LEU A 206 4.78 7.09 2.69
N VAL A 207 3.68 7.85 2.57
CA VAL A 207 2.38 7.32 2.11
C VAL A 207 2.08 7.80 0.69
N SER A 208 1.50 6.94 -0.14
CA SER A 208 1.27 7.23 -1.55
C SER A 208 -0.16 6.89 -1.94
N VAL A 209 -0.80 7.81 -2.65
CA VAL A 209 -2.15 7.64 -3.20
C VAL A 209 -2.04 7.71 -4.72
N LEU A 210 -2.65 6.77 -5.41
CA LEU A 210 -2.73 6.72 -6.87
C LEU A 210 -4.19 6.71 -7.28
N PHE A 211 -4.60 7.72 -8.03
CA PHE A 211 -5.91 7.79 -8.67
C PHE A 211 -5.78 7.36 -10.13
N SER A 212 -6.56 6.36 -10.53
CA SER A 212 -6.59 5.89 -11.92
C SER A 212 -7.55 6.71 -12.79
N TYR A 213 -7.49 6.52 -14.12
CA TYR A 213 -8.25 7.28 -15.13
C TYR A 213 -9.74 7.46 -14.84
N GLU A 214 -10.38 6.48 -14.21
CA GLU A 214 -11.82 6.50 -13.94
C GLU A 214 -12.20 7.38 -12.73
N SER A 215 -11.23 7.76 -11.91
CA SER A 215 -11.44 8.55 -10.68
C SER A 215 -11.24 10.06 -10.90
N GLY A 216 -11.04 10.49 -12.14
CA GLY A 216 -10.42 11.77 -12.43
C GLY A 216 -11.16 13.01 -11.99
N THR A 217 -12.48 12.97 -11.88
CA THR A 217 -13.29 14.13 -11.50
C THR A 217 -13.27 14.46 -10.00
N LEU A 218 -12.56 13.66 -9.19
CA LEU A 218 -12.54 13.82 -7.74
C LEU A 218 -11.49 14.83 -7.26
N ILE A 219 -10.38 15.00 -7.99
CA ILE A 219 -9.28 15.85 -7.55
C ILE A 219 -9.40 17.21 -8.23
N ASP A 220 -9.85 18.21 -7.49
CA ASP A 220 -9.83 19.59 -7.95
C ASP A 220 -8.67 20.39 -7.34
N SER A 221 -8.49 21.62 -7.81
CA SER A 221 -7.46 22.52 -7.28
C SER A 221 -7.70 22.88 -5.81
N ASN A 222 -8.95 22.87 -5.34
CA ASN A 222 -9.28 23.18 -3.94
C ASN A 222 -8.79 22.07 -3.01
N PHE A 223 -8.91 20.81 -3.41
CA PHE A 223 -8.38 19.68 -2.68
C PHE A 223 -6.86 19.73 -2.55
N ILE A 224 -6.15 20.00 -3.66
CA ILE A 224 -4.68 20.16 -3.63
C ILE A 224 -4.27 21.37 -2.77
N GLN A 225 -4.97 22.50 -2.89
CA GLN A 225 -4.74 23.68 -2.04
C GLN A 225 -4.93 23.35 -0.55
N ASN A 226 -5.99 22.62 -0.19
CA ASN A 226 -6.23 22.19 1.19
C ASN A 226 -5.08 21.32 1.73
N LEU A 227 -4.55 20.37 0.94
CA LEU A 227 -3.39 19.57 1.34
C LEU A 227 -2.13 20.41 1.50
N LEU A 228 -1.92 21.40 0.62
CA LEU A 228 -0.82 22.34 0.73
C LEU A 228 -0.92 23.17 2.01
N ASP A 229 -2.11 23.61 2.39
CA ASP A 229 -2.33 24.37 3.63
C ASP A 229 -2.14 23.51 4.89
N LEU A 230 -2.56 22.23 4.84
CA LEU A 230 -2.27 21.27 5.90
C LEU A 230 -0.77 21.03 6.05
N TRP A 231 -0.04 20.89 4.93
CA TRP A 231 1.41 20.80 4.95
C TRP A 231 2.07 22.08 5.50
N ARG A 232 1.63 23.28 5.09
CA ARG A 232 2.12 24.56 5.64
C ARG A 232 1.91 24.69 7.14
N THR A 233 0.89 24.04 7.68
CA THR A 233 0.58 24.08 9.12
C THR A 233 1.40 23.08 9.91
N LYS A 234 1.60 21.87 9.39
CA LYS A 234 2.28 20.77 10.11
C LYS A 234 3.78 20.65 9.82
N GLY A 235 4.18 20.99 8.59
CA GLY A 235 5.55 20.99 8.08
C GLY A 235 6.28 19.64 8.00
N ASN A 236 5.78 18.58 8.65
CA ASN A 236 6.43 17.27 8.70
C ASN A 236 5.66 16.16 7.96
N LEU A 237 4.79 16.54 7.03
CA LEU A 237 4.05 15.57 6.22
C LEU A 237 4.97 14.91 5.19
N HIS A 238 4.74 13.62 4.94
CA HIS A 238 5.53 12.82 4.01
C HIS A 238 4.61 11.95 3.13
N PHE A 239 4.17 12.49 1.99
CA PHE A 239 3.23 11.79 1.11
C PHE A 239 3.41 12.11 -0.38
N ARG A 240 2.84 11.25 -1.23
CA ARG A 240 2.70 11.44 -2.69
C ARG A 240 1.27 11.23 -3.16
N ILE A 241 0.84 12.08 -4.07
CA ILE A 241 -0.42 11.93 -4.80
C ILE A 241 -0.10 11.83 -6.28
N HIS A 242 -0.49 10.70 -6.84
CA HIS A 242 -0.43 10.42 -8.26
C HIS A 242 -1.83 10.45 -8.83
N SER A 243 -1.95 11.02 -10.02
CA SER A 243 -3.18 10.97 -10.79
C SER A 243 -2.84 10.65 -12.22
N VAL A 244 -3.61 9.73 -12.79
CA VAL A 244 -3.44 9.26 -14.14
C VAL A 244 -4.70 9.67 -14.90
N GLY A 245 -4.59 10.65 -15.80
CA GLY A 245 -5.70 11.20 -16.58
C GLY A 245 -5.92 12.71 -16.42
N ASP A 246 -6.92 13.24 -17.11
CA ASP A 246 -7.26 14.66 -17.14
C ASP A 246 -8.13 15.02 -15.92
N THR A 247 -7.48 15.29 -14.78
CA THR A 247 -8.18 15.29 -13.49
C THR A 247 -8.43 16.67 -12.89
N VAL A 248 -7.53 17.64 -13.11
CA VAL A 248 -7.65 18.96 -12.48
C VAL A 248 -7.97 20.01 -13.53
N SER A 249 -8.87 20.96 -13.19
CA SER A 249 -9.03 22.20 -13.99
C SER A 249 -7.64 22.80 -14.22
N GLU A 250 -7.26 22.89 -15.48
CA GLU A 250 -5.94 23.35 -15.87
C GLU A 250 -5.70 24.77 -15.35
N GLU A 251 -6.72 25.65 -15.37
CA GLU A 251 -6.58 27.01 -14.84
C GLU A 251 -6.37 27.03 -13.32
N GLY A 252 -7.19 26.28 -12.56
CA GLY A 252 -7.09 26.24 -11.11
C GLY A 252 -5.77 25.66 -10.62
N PHE A 253 -5.31 24.56 -11.25
CA PHE A 253 -4.03 23.95 -10.92
C PHE A 253 -2.84 24.85 -11.31
N ARG A 254 -2.90 25.48 -12.48
CA ARG A 254 -1.86 26.42 -12.92
C ARG A 254 -1.78 27.65 -12.02
N ALA A 255 -2.92 28.18 -11.57
CA ALA A 255 -2.96 29.28 -10.60
C ALA A 255 -2.28 28.88 -9.28
N LEU A 256 -2.51 27.65 -8.81
CA LEU A 256 -1.85 27.12 -7.61
C LEU A 256 -0.34 26.96 -7.82
N MET A 257 0.09 26.37 -8.94
CA MET A 257 1.50 26.24 -9.32
C MET A 257 2.23 27.58 -9.33
N ASN A 258 1.60 28.65 -9.84
CA ASN A 258 2.19 29.98 -9.91
C ASN A 258 2.43 30.64 -8.53
N GLN A 259 1.92 30.06 -7.44
CA GLN A 259 2.21 30.56 -6.09
C GLN A 259 3.60 30.14 -5.58
N GLY A 260 4.20 29.09 -6.16
CA GLY A 260 5.51 28.57 -5.76
C GLY A 260 6.62 28.97 -6.74
N GLN A 261 7.83 28.46 -6.50
CA GLN A 261 8.94 28.64 -7.44
C GLN A 261 8.79 27.66 -8.60
N VAL A 262 8.33 28.16 -9.75
CA VAL A 262 8.14 27.34 -10.94
C VAL A 262 9.47 27.07 -11.63
N VAL A 263 9.78 25.78 -11.83
CA VAL A 263 10.93 25.30 -12.58
C VAL A 263 10.44 24.39 -13.70
N LYS A 264 10.78 24.77 -14.93
CA LYS A 264 10.49 23.95 -16.11
C LYS A 264 11.58 22.88 -16.25
N ARG A 265 11.20 21.60 -16.17
CA ARG A 265 12.11 20.47 -16.33
C ARG A 265 12.17 19.98 -17.78
N SER A 266 11.03 20.03 -18.47
CA SER A 266 10.91 19.72 -19.90
C SER A 266 9.78 20.56 -20.52
N GLU A 267 9.50 20.39 -21.81
CA GLU A 267 8.39 21.08 -22.48
C GLU A 267 7.02 20.79 -21.83
N TYR A 268 6.84 19.59 -21.29
CA TYR A 268 5.57 19.10 -20.74
C TYR A 268 5.56 19.01 -19.21
N ILE A 269 6.73 19.02 -18.58
CA ILE A 269 6.87 18.84 -17.12
C ILE A 269 7.34 20.15 -16.49
N GLN A 270 6.46 20.73 -15.69
CA GLN A 270 6.74 21.86 -14.82
C GLN A 270 6.57 21.42 -13.38
N HIS A 271 7.51 21.83 -12.54
CA HIS A 271 7.43 21.66 -11.10
C HIS A 271 7.23 23.04 -10.46
N SER A 272 6.42 23.11 -9.40
CA SER A 272 6.35 24.28 -8.54
C SER A 272 6.77 23.87 -7.13
N PHE A 273 7.81 24.51 -6.64
CA PHE A 273 8.41 24.21 -5.34
C PHE A 273 7.94 25.18 -4.27
N PHE A 274 7.58 24.64 -3.12
CA PHE A 274 7.22 25.36 -1.92
C PHE A 274 8.13 24.88 -0.79
N THR A 275 8.95 25.78 -0.25
CA THR A 275 9.77 25.50 0.92
C THR A 275 8.99 25.83 2.19
N HIS A 276 9.02 24.95 3.17
CA HIS A 276 8.41 25.23 4.46
C HIS A 276 9.22 26.29 5.23
N ARG A 277 8.57 27.12 6.05
CA ARG A 277 9.24 28.25 6.72
C ARG A 277 10.10 27.84 7.92
N THR A 278 9.66 26.81 8.66
CA THR A 278 10.29 26.36 9.91
C THR A 278 10.86 24.96 9.82
N GLU A 279 10.08 24.03 9.28
CA GLU A 279 10.52 22.66 9.02
C GLU A 279 11.42 22.51 7.80
N LYS A 280 12.31 21.51 7.83
CA LYS A 280 13.15 21.10 6.70
C LYS A 280 12.34 20.28 5.69
N SER A 281 11.34 20.87 5.06
CA SER A 281 10.46 20.17 4.14
C SER A 281 10.09 20.99 2.90
N VAL A 282 9.72 20.26 1.86
CA VAL A 282 9.33 20.80 0.56
C VAL A 282 8.03 20.16 0.12
N ALA A 283 7.10 20.98 -0.35
CA ALA A 283 5.99 20.53 -1.18
C ALA A 283 6.29 20.84 -2.64
N VAL A 284 6.09 19.86 -3.51
CA VAL A 284 6.26 19.98 -4.95
C VAL A 284 4.93 19.68 -5.62
N LEU A 285 4.48 20.60 -6.46
CA LEU A 285 3.38 20.36 -7.38
C LEU A 285 3.95 20.12 -8.77
N SER A 286 3.37 19.22 -9.55
CA SER A 286 3.88 18.88 -10.87
C SER A 286 2.77 18.63 -11.89
N THR A 287 3.02 19.01 -13.14
CA THR A 287 2.13 18.73 -14.28
C THR A 287 2.25 17.29 -14.81
N SER A 288 3.08 16.46 -14.16
CA SER A 288 3.26 15.04 -14.50
C SER A 288 2.20 14.16 -13.82
N THR A 289 2.37 12.84 -13.89
CA THR A 289 1.52 11.87 -13.18
C THR A 289 1.64 11.97 -11.66
N CYS A 290 2.67 12.61 -11.11
CA CYS A 290 2.74 12.96 -9.70
C CYS A 290 2.20 14.39 -9.54
N LEU A 291 0.97 14.54 -9.03
CA LEU A 291 0.33 15.85 -8.89
C LEU A 291 0.95 16.66 -7.77
N MET A 292 1.17 16.01 -6.63
CA MET A 292 1.67 16.64 -5.41
C MET A 292 2.52 15.65 -4.63
N GLU A 293 3.63 16.13 -4.10
CA GLU A 293 4.45 15.42 -3.14
C GLU A 293 4.90 16.36 -2.02
N CYS A 294 4.87 15.87 -0.80
CA CYS A 294 5.40 16.55 0.37
C CYS A 294 6.49 15.67 0.95
N LEU A 295 7.71 16.17 1.00
CA LEU A 295 8.87 15.45 1.50
C LEU A 295 9.51 16.25 2.63
N THR A 296 9.79 15.59 3.74
CA THR A 296 10.54 16.16 4.86
C THR A 296 11.95 15.58 4.84
N CYS A 297 12.97 16.39 5.16
CA CYS A 297 14.34 15.95 5.32
C CYS A 297 14.44 14.91 6.45
N GLU A 298 15.29 13.92 6.23
CA GLU A 298 15.41 12.73 7.07
C GLU A 298 16.85 12.45 7.50
N CYS A 299 17.80 13.29 7.08
CA CYS A 299 19.23 13.08 7.33
C CYS A 299 19.62 13.10 8.81
N ASP A 300 18.77 13.63 9.69
CA ASP A 300 18.96 13.57 11.15
C ASP A 300 18.65 12.19 11.75
N ARG A 301 17.89 11.35 11.02
CA ARG A 301 17.35 10.07 11.52
C ARG A 301 17.77 8.88 10.67
N PHE A 302 17.96 9.08 9.39
CA PHE A 302 18.15 8.02 8.41
C PHE A 302 19.34 8.35 7.51
N GLU A 303 20.11 7.32 7.16
CA GLU A 303 21.23 7.46 6.21
C GLU A 303 20.73 7.86 4.81
N LYS A 304 19.54 7.39 4.45
CA LYS A 304 18.86 7.71 3.20
C LYS A 304 17.80 8.77 3.46
N CYS A 305 17.71 9.76 2.57
CA CYS A 305 16.72 10.83 2.64
C CYS A 305 16.16 11.07 1.24
N LEU A 306 14.86 10.79 1.07
CA LEU A 306 14.20 10.91 -0.23
C LEU A 306 14.25 12.34 -0.79
N LEU A 307 14.11 13.36 0.08
CA LEU A 307 14.23 14.75 -0.34
C LEU A 307 15.62 15.07 -0.93
N LYS A 308 16.69 14.56 -0.31
CA LYS A 308 18.06 14.74 -0.81
C LYS A 308 18.29 14.03 -2.15
N GLU A 309 17.73 12.82 -2.27
CA GLU A 309 17.88 11.99 -3.47
C GLU A 309 17.13 12.58 -4.67
N GLU A 310 15.90 13.06 -4.48
CA GLU A 310 15.05 13.52 -5.58
C GLU A 310 15.21 15.01 -5.89
N PHE A 311 15.45 15.83 -4.85
CA PHE A 311 15.56 17.29 -4.97
C PHE A 311 16.78 17.83 -4.23
N PRO A 312 18.01 17.45 -4.63
CA PRO A 312 19.24 17.86 -3.94
C PRO A 312 19.39 19.39 -3.84
N ASN A 313 18.92 20.14 -4.84
CA ASN A 313 18.97 21.61 -4.85
C ASN A 313 18.02 22.28 -3.83
N TYR A 314 17.05 21.53 -3.30
CA TYR A 314 16.07 22.01 -2.32
C TYR A 314 16.27 21.37 -0.94
N HIS A 315 17.40 20.69 -0.74
CA HIS A 315 17.73 20.00 0.50
C HIS A 315 18.65 20.84 1.42
N ASP A 316 19.17 21.98 0.95
CA ASP A 316 20.06 22.84 1.74
C ASP A 316 19.25 23.74 2.68
N PHE A 317 19.11 23.33 3.94
CA PHE A 317 18.34 24.01 5.01
C PHE A 317 19.22 24.42 6.20
#